data_AF-A0A158L371-F1
#
_entry.id   AF-A0A158L371-F1
#
_cell.length_a   1.000
_cell.length_b   1.000
_cell.length_c   1.000
_cell.angle_alpha   90.00
_cell.angle_beta   90.00
_cell.angle_gamma   90.00
#
_symmetry.space_group_name_H-M   'P 1'
#
loop_
_entity.id
_entity.type
_entity.pdbx_description
1 polymer ?
#
loop_
_entity_poly.entity_id
_entity_poly.type
_entity_poly.pdbx_seq_one_letter_code
_entity_poly.pdbx_strand_id
1 'polypeptide(L)'
;MSTKATLAHHESKAGEPSWHFYEEVFEAGVVYLELQGVSVELRTREEEGADVVVRLPIETAKQLGLHTNVPNDRWKQACDTNK
;
A
#
# COMPACT_ATOMS: atom_id res chain seq x y z
N MET A 1 21.31 -5.62 -14.59
CA MET A 1 19.98 -5.44 -15.18
C MET A 1 18.97 -5.53 -14.06
N SER A 2 18.08 -4.55 -13.92
CA SER A 2 16.92 -4.68 -13.03
C SER A 2 15.84 -5.47 -13.77
N THR A 3 15.24 -6.45 -13.12
CA THR A 3 14.11 -7.24 -13.65
C THR A 3 12.76 -6.62 -13.35
N LYS A 4 12.74 -5.53 -12.55
CA LYS A 4 11.53 -4.78 -12.19
C LYS A 4 11.14 -3.79 -13.30
N ALA A 5 9.90 -3.87 -13.76
CA ALA A 5 9.27 -2.86 -14.59
C ALA A 5 8.28 -2.02 -13.74
N THR A 6 8.58 -0.73 -13.59
CA THR A 6 7.77 0.18 -12.77
C THR A 6 6.42 0.47 -13.42
N LEU A 7 5.34 0.24 -12.67
CA LEU A 7 3.98 0.60 -13.06
C LEU A 7 3.58 1.97 -12.51
N ALA A 8 3.88 2.21 -11.23
CA ALA A 8 3.70 3.50 -10.58
C ALA A 8 4.63 3.60 -9.38
N HIS A 9 4.98 4.82 -8.95
CA HIS A 9 5.71 5.00 -7.71
C HIS A 9 5.44 6.38 -7.12
N HIS A 10 5.71 6.50 -5.83
CA HIS A 10 5.75 7.75 -5.12
C HIS A 10 7.06 7.83 -4.35
N GLU A 11 7.89 8.79 -4.73
CA GLU A 11 9.07 9.14 -3.95
C GLU A 11 8.68 10.02 -2.76
N SER A 12 9.18 9.67 -1.59
CA SER A 12 8.96 10.41 -0.36
C SER A 12 9.49 11.83 -0.48
N LYS A 13 8.72 12.81 -0.01
CA LYS A 13 9.23 14.13 0.34
C LYS A 13 9.23 14.25 1.86
N ALA A 14 10.41 14.50 2.43
CA ALA A 14 10.58 14.95 3.82
C ALA A 14 9.74 14.21 4.89
N GLY A 15 9.85 12.88 4.95
CA GLY A 15 9.27 12.08 6.05
C GLY A 15 7.92 11.42 5.75
N GLU A 16 7.37 11.61 4.55
CA GLU A 16 6.20 10.86 4.07
C GLU A 16 6.60 9.42 3.64
N PRO A 17 5.71 8.43 3.74
CA PRO A 17 5.99 7.10 3.21
C PRO A 17 6.17 7.10 1.69
N SER A 18 7.17 6.37 1.18
CA SER A 18 7.33 6.09 -0.26
C SER A 18 6.74 4.73 -0.63
N TRP A 19 6.41 4.57 -1.90
CA TRP A 19 5.95 3.29 -2.43
C TRP A 19 6.34 3.09 -3.88
N HIS A 20 6.49 1.81 -4.26
CA HIS A 20 6.84 1.40 -5.62
C HIS A 20 5.94 0.23 -6.02
N PHE A 21 5.14 0.45 -7.05
CA PHE A 21 4.28 -0.54 -7.67
C PHE A 21 4.91 -1.00 -8.99
N TYR A 22 5.19 -2.29 -9.12
CA TYR A 22 5.95 -2.84 -10.24
C TYR A 22 5.54 -4.27 -10.58
N GLU A 23 5.96 -4.74 -11.74
CA GLU A 23 5.93 -6.15 -12.14
C GLU A 23 7.36 -6.67 -12.27
N GLU A 24 7.55 -7.99 -12.13
CA GLU A 24 8.79 -8.66 -12.49
C GLU A 24 8.66 -9.17 -13.92
N VAL A 25 9.56 -8.77 -14.82
CA VAL A 25 9.45 -9.02 -16.28
C VAL A 25 9.35 -10.52 -16.63
N PHE A 26 9.80 -11.40 -15.73
CA PHE A 26 9.79 -12.85 -15.91
C PHE A 26 8.70 -13.58 -15.12
N GLU A 27 7.83 -12.86 -14.40
CA GLU A 27 6.73 -13.43 -13.63
C GLU A 27 5.38 -12.86 -14.10
N ALA A 28 4.61 -13.69 -14.79
CA ALA A 28 3.35 -13.26 -15.39
C ALA A 28 2.19 -13.28 -14.37
N GLY A 29 1.36 -12.24 -14.38
CA GLY A 29 0.13 -12.18 -13.59
C GLY A 29 0.32 -11.78 -12.14
N VAL A 30 1.53 -11.37 -11.74
CA VAL A 30 1.84 -10.90 -10.39
C VAL A 30 2.36 -9.47 -10.45
N VAL A 31 1.90 -8.65 -9.51
CA VAL A 31 2.33 -7.27 -9.31
C VAL A 31 2.75 -7.10 -7.85
N TYR A 32 3.71 -6.23 -7.61
CA TYR A 32 4.34 -6.01 -6.32
C TYR A 32 4.09 -4.59 -5.88
N LEU A 33 3.65 -4.42 -4.64
CA LEU A 33 3.60 -3.13 -3.97
C LEU A 33 4.63 -3.13 -2.84
N GLU A 34 5.71 -2.38 -3.03
CA GLU A 34 6.70 -2.11 -2.01
C GLU A 34 6.31 -0.82 -1.25
N LEU A 35 6.26 -0.89 0.08
CA LEU A 35 5.94 0.23 0.96
C LEU A 35 7.13 0.50 1.88
N GLN A 36 7.52 1.77 1.98
CA GLN A 36 8.66 2.21 2.79
C GLN A 36 8.19 3.28 3.78
N GLY A 37 8.64 3.19 5.03
CA GLY A 37 8.22 4.12 6.09
C GLY A 37 6.81 3.88 6.64
N VAL A 38 6.25 2.67 6.45
CA VAL A 38 4.96 2.25 7.02
C VAL A 38 5.15 1.25 8.16
N SER A 39 4.19 1.15 9.07
CA SER A 39 4.17 0.11 10.11
C SER A 39 3.36 -1.10 9.63
N VAL A 40 3.94 -2.30 9.77
CA VAL A 40 3.32 -3.57 9.38
C VAL A 40 3.19 -4.47 10.61
N GLU A 41 2.02 -5.05 10.79
CA GLU A 41 1.80 -6.16 11.71
C GLU A 41 1.56 -7.43 10.88
N LEU A 42 2.42 -8.43 11.07
CA LEU A 42 2.35 -9.73 10.42
C LEU A 42 1.87 -10.77 11.43
N ARG A 43 0.77 -11.47 11.11
CA ARG A 43 0.30 -12.61 11.91
C ARG A 43 0.26 -13.84 11.01
N THR A 44 1.12 -14.81 11.30
CA THR A 44 1.13 -16.09 10.58
C THR A 44 0.30 -17.12 11.34
N ARG A 45 -0.61 -17.80 10.66
CA ARG A 45 -1.31 -18.98 11.18
C ARG A 45 -0.69 -20.21 10.52
N GLU A 46 -0.40 -21.24 11.33
CA GLU A 46 0.36 -22.43 10.89
C GLU A 46 -0.30 -23.18 9.72
N GLU A 47 -1.61 -23.02 9.48
CA GLU A 47 -2.35 -23.78 8.46
C GLU A 47 -3.01 -22.92 7.36
N GLU A 48 -3.15 -21.60 7.54
CA GLU A 48 -3.95 -20.73 6.65
C GLU A 48 -3.16 -19.57 6.00
N GLY A 49 -1.85 -19.51 6.23
CA GLY A 49 -0.98 -18.47 5.68
C GLY A 49 -0.84 -17.25 6.60
N ALA A 50 -0.56 -16.09 6.01
CA ALA A 50 -0.26 -14.87 6.75
C ALA A 50 -1.33 -13.79 6.58
N ASP A 51 -1.87 -13.32 7.71
CA ASP A 51 -2.67 -12.10 7.80
C ASP A 51 -1.70 -10.90 7.90
N VAL A 52 -1.80 -9.97 6.95
CA VAL A 52 -0.98 -8.74 6.92
C VAL A 52 -1.87 -7.53 7.19
N VAL A 53 -1.57 -6.80 8.26
CA VAL A 53 -2.21 -5.51 8.56
C VAL A 53 -1.19 -4.40 8.39
N VAL A 54 -1.46 -3.47 7.49
CA VAL A 54 -0.58 -2.31 7.24
C VAL A 54 -1.26 -1.04 7.72
N ARG A 55 -0.58 -0.27 8.57
CA ARG A 55 -1.04 1.06 8.98
C ARG A 55 -0.54 2.10 7.99
N LEU A 56 -1.45 2.61 7.15
CA LEU A 56 -1.17 3.61 6.14
C LEU A 56 -1.68 5.00 6.56
N PRO A 57 -0.93 6.08 6.29
CA PRO A 57 -1.50 7.42 6.30
C PRO A 57 -2.63 7.56 5.27
N ILE A 58 -3.60 8.42 5.56
CA ILE A 58 -4.75 8.68 4.67
C ILE A 58 -4.29 9.09 3.27
N GLU A 59 -3.28 9.94 3.17
CA GLU A 59 -2.76 10.39 1.89
C GLU A 59 -2.13 9.24 1.08
N THR A 60 -1.37 8.34 1.71
CA THR A 60 -0.86 7.13 1.04
C THR A 60 -1.99 6.23 0.55
N ALA A 61 -3.04 6.03 1.36
CA ALA A 61 -4.21 5.27 0.94
C ALA A 61 -4.97 5.92 -0.24
N LYS A 62 -4.99 7.26 -0.33
CA LYS A 62 -5.53 7.97 -1.50
C LYS A 62 -4.67 7.78 -2.74
N GLN A 63 -3.35 7.93 -2.61
CA GLN A 63 -2.39 7.73 -3.70
C GLN A 63 -2.48 6.33 -4.30
N LEU A 64 -2.70 5.32 -3.47
CA LEU A 64 -2.93 3.93 -3.88
C LEU A 64 -4.36 3.67 -4.41
N GLY A 65 -5.21 4.69 -4.46
CA GLY A 65 -6.58 4.57 -4.95
C GLY A 65 -7.54 3.80 -4.03
N LEU A 66 -7.13 3.42 -2.80
CA LEU A 66 -7.95 2.59 -1.91
C LEU A 66 -9.28 3.26 -1.54
N HIS A 67 -9.29 4.60 -1.50
CA HIS A 67 -10.48 5.41 -1.22
C HIS A 67 -11.63 5.21 -2.21
N THR A 68 -11.37 4.77 -3.44
CA THR A 68 -12.40 4.60 -4.48
C THR A 68 -13.23 3.32 -4.26
N ASN A 69 -12.72 2.38 -3.47
CA ASN A 69 -13.39 1.11 -3.16
C ASN A 69 -14.27 1.16 -1.91
N VAL A 70 -14.44 2.33 -1.29
CA VAL A 70 -15.17 2.52 -0.03
C VAL A 70 -16.31 3.54 -0.25
N PRO A 71 -17.50 3.36 0.36
CA PRO A 71 -18.56 4.36 0.30
C PRO A 71 -18.07 5.74 0.78
N ASN A 72 -18.44 6.80 0.05
CA ASN A 72 -17.96 8.16 0.30
C ASN A 72 -18.13 8.63 1.75
N ASP A 73 -19.27 8.35 2.39
CA ASP A 73 -19.51 8.79 3.77
C ASP A 73 -18.60 8.08 4.77
N ARG A 74 -18.27 6.80 4.53
CA ARG A 74 -17.32 6.03 5.34
C ARG A 74 -15.90 6.56 5.15
N TRP A 75 -15.52 6.90 3.93
CA TRP A 75 -14.21 7.49 3.67
C TRP A 75 -14.05 8.87 4.30
N LYS A 76 -15.08 9.74 4.21
CA LYS A 76 -15.10 11.04 4.88
C LYS A 76 -14.92 10.89 6.39
N GLN A 77 -15.60 9.92 7.01
CA GLN A 77 -15.45 9.64 8.44
C GLN A 77 -14.02 9.20 8.80
N ALA A 78 -13.35 8.42 7.94
CA ALA A 78 -11.96 8.02 8.18
C ALA A 78 -10.96 9.18 8.05
N CYS A 79 -11.30 10.21 7.26
CA CYS A 79 -10.48 11.41 7.09
C CYS A 79 -10.66 12.44 8.20
N ASP A 80 -11.66 12.29 9.08
CA ASP A 80 -11.92 13.24 10.16
C ASP A 80 -10.86 13.14 11.25
N THR A 81 -10.02 14.16 11.35
CA THR A 81 -8.91 14.25 12.30
C THR A 81 -9.33 14.73 13.70
N ASN A 82 -10.58 15.14 13.89
CA ASN A 82 -11.10 15.60 15.20
C ASN A 82 -11.67 14.46 16.06
N LYS A 83 -11.27 13.22 15.75
CA LYS A 83 -11.67 12.03 16.50
C LYS A 83 -10.70 11.69 17.63
#